data_AF-A0A6C0D4Z6-F1
#
_entry.id   AF-A0A6C0D4Z6-F1
#
_cell.length_a   1.000
_cell.length_b   1.000
_cell.length_c   1.000
_cell.angle_alpha   90.00
_cell.angle_beta   90.00
_cell.angle_gamma   90.00
#
_symmetry.space_group_name_H-M   'P 1'
#
loop_
_entity.id
_entity.type
_entity.pdbx_description
1 polymer ?
#
loop_
_entity_poly.entity_id
_entity_poly.type
_entity_poly.pdbx_seq_one_letter_code
_entity_poly.pdbx_strand_id
1 'polypeptide(L)' 'MFFEFKHLKAINMGYFEHMFISLNYVAILFISAIKALIHSFIPDLFETSTSQCIVEINNKLSKHHTRNV' A
#
# COMPACT_ATOMS: atom_id res chain seq x y z
N MET A 1 -9.29 -23.18 -18.90
CA MET A 1 -8.88 -21.80 -19.21
C MET A 1 -7.90 -21.36 -18.13
N PHE A 2 -6.59 -21.39 -18.42
CA PHE A 2 -5.59 -20.89 -17.48
C PHE A 2 -5.61 -19.36 -17.56
N PHE A 3 -6.02 -18.69 -16.48
CA PHE A 3 -5.85 -17.24 -16.37
C PHE A 3 -4.35 -16.96 -16.20
N GLU A 4 -3.70 -16.46 -17.25
CA GLU A 4 -2.31 -16.00 -17.17
C GLU A 4 -2.29 -14.55 -16.67
N PHE A 5 -1.88 -14.35 -15.42
CA PHE A 5 -1.71 -13.02 -14.87
C PHE A 5 -0.42 -12.38 -15.40
N LYS A 6 -0.53 -11.61 -16.49
CA LYS A 6 0.59 -10.88 -17.12
C LYS A 6 1.39 -10.05 -16.11
N HIS A 7 0.71 -9.45 -15.13
CA HIS A 7 1.35 -8.66 -14.09
C HIS A 7 2.31 -9.49 -13.24
N LEU A 8 1.84 -10.63 -12.70
CA LEU A 8 2.65 -11.53 -11.87
C LEU A 8 3.90 -12.03 -12.61
N LYS A 9 3.74 -12.35 -13.90
CA LYS A 9 4.86 -12.77 -14.76
C LYS A 9 5.87 -11.65 -14.99
N ALA A 10 5.41 -10.42 -15.23
CA ALA A 10 6.27 -9.26 -15.48
C ALA A 10 7.15 -8.90 -14.27
N ILE A 11 6.70 -9.22 -13.05
CA ILE A 11 7.42 -8.93 -11.81
C ILE A 11 7.96 -10.19 -11.13
N ASN A 12 7.90 -11.35 -11.81
CA ASN A 12 8.33 -12.65 -11.32
C ASN A 12 7.86 -12.99 -9.88
N MET A 13 6.56 -12.80 -9.61
CA MET A 13 5.98 -12.93 -8.26
C MET A 13 4.85 -13.96 -8.22
N GLY A 14 4.74 -14.71 -7.13
CA GLY A 14 3.63 -15.64 -6.91
C GLY A 14 2.30 -14.91 -6.61
N TYR A 15 1.16 -15.57 -6.87
CA TYR A 15 -0.17 -14.99 -6.61
C TYR A 15 -0.35 -14.59 -5.14
N PHE A 16 -0.07 -15.51 -4.21
CA PHE A 16 -0.24 -15.26 -2.78
C PHE A 16 0.75 -14.21 -2.26
N GLU A 17 1.99 -14.21 -2.76
CA GLU A 17 2.98 -13.18 -2.43
C GLU A 17 2.48 -11.78 -2.83
N HIS A 18 2.02 -11.63 -4.06
CA HIS A 18 1.45 -10.39 -4.56
C HIS A 18 0.19 -9.97 -3.80
N MET A 19 -0.67 -10.93 -3.47
CA MET A 19 -1.88 -10.71 -2.68
C MET A 19 -1.55 -10.19 -1.28
N PHE A 20 -0.62 -10.82 -0.56
CA PHE A 20 -0.25 -10.40 0.79
C PHE A 20 0.42 -9.01 0.80
N ILE A 21 1.24 -8.72 -0.20
CA ILE A 21 1.81 -7.37 -0.39
C ILE A 21 0.69 -6.35 -0.57
N SER A 22 -0.27 -6.64 -1.46
CA SER A 22 -1.41 -5.76 -1.72
C SER A 22 -2.28 -5.56 -0.47
N LEU A 23 -2.56 -6.63 0.29
CA LEU A 23 -3.28 -6.56 1.56
C LEU A 23 -2.55 -5.72 2.62
N ASN A 24 -1.22 -5.73 2.63
CA ASN A 24 -0.44 -4.84 3.51
C ASN A 24 -0.69 -3.37 3.18
N TYR A 25 -0.73 -3.00 1.89
CA TYR A 25 -1.06 -1.64 1.47
C TYR A 25 -2.50 -1.27 1.83
N VAL A 26 -3.46 -2.20 1.66
CA VAL A 26 -4.86 -2.00 2.08
C VAL A 26 -4.94 -1.64 3.56
N ALA A 27 -4.25 -2.36 4.44
CA ALA A 27 -4.28 -2.09 5.87
C ALA A 27 -3.75 -0.68 6.21
N ILE A 28 -2.62 -0.28 5.61
CA ILE A 28 -2.01 1.05 5.80
C ILE A 28 -2.95 2.15 5.32
N LEU A 29 -3.49 2.01 4.12
CA LEU A 29 -4.41 2.98 3.51
C LEU A 29 -5.71 3.09 4.30
N PHE A 30 -6.28 1.96 4.73
CA PHE A 30 -7.55 1.93 5.46
C PHE A 30 -7.42 2.60 6.83
N ILE A 31 -6.37 2.28 7.60
CA ILE A 31 -6.10 2.94 8.89
C ILE A 31 -5.87 4.44 8.67
N SER A 32 -5.14 4.82 7.63
CA SER A 32 -4.86 6.23 7.32
C SER A 32 -6.12 6.98 6.89
N ALA A 33 -7.01 6.34 6.15
CA ALA A 33 -8.31 6.90 5.79
C ALA A 33 -9.17 7.17 7.03
N ILE A 34 -9.21 6.23 7.99
CA ILE A 34 -9.90 6.44 9.27
C ILE A 34 -9.29 7.62 10.03
N LYS A 35 -7.95 7.72 10.11
CA LYS A 35 -7.27 8.84 10.76
C LYS A 35 -7.57 10.18 10.10
N ALA A 36 -7.51 10.24 8.77
CA ALA A 36 -7.82 11.43 7.99
C ALA A 36 -9.27 11.86 8.16
N LEU A 37 -10.20 10.89 8.22
CA LEU A 37 -11.60 11.14 8.51
C LEU A 37 -11.77 11.77 9.90
N ILE A 38 -11.14 11.21 10.94
CA ILE A 38 -11.19 11.78 12.30
C ILE A 38 -10.57 13.19 12.32
N HIS A 39 -9.41 13.37 11.70
CA HIS A 39 -8.73 14.65 11.56
C HIS A 39 -9.61 15.72 10.88
N SER A 40 -10.46 15.33 9.91
CA SER A 40 -11.38 16.26 9.25
C SER A 40 -12.45 16.85 10.18
N PHE A 41 -12.80 16.15 11.26
CA PHE A 41 -13.72 16.64 12.30
C PHE A 41 -12.98 17.25 13.49
N ILE A 42 -11.79 16.74 13.83
CA ILE A 42 -10.95 17.18 14.96
C ILE A 42 -9.53 17.44 14.44
N PRO A 43 -9.21 18.67 13.97
CA PRO A 43 -7.94 18.97 13.32
C PRO A 43 -6.70 18.69 14.17
N ASP A 44 -6.77 18.85 15.48
CA ASP A 44 -5.61 18.65 16.36
C ASP A 44 -5.25 17.16 16.56
N LEU A 45 -6.07 16.23 16.05
CA LEU A 45 -5.80 14.80 16.13
C LEU A 45 -5.27 14.28 14.78
N PHE A 46 -4.19 13.49 14.82
CA PHE A 46 -3.58 12.86 13.64
C PHE A 46 -3.06 13.84 12.55
N GLU A 47 -2.60 15.03 12.94
CA GLU A 47 -2.13 16.12 12.06
C GLU A 47 -1.21 15.67 10.91
N THR A 48 -0.26 14.77 11.19
CA THR A 48 0.73 14.32 10.21
C THR A 48 0.41 12.95 9.60
N SER A 49 -0.72 12.34 9.96
CA SER A 49 -1.01 10.94 9.61
C SER A 49 -1.09 10.68 8.10
N THR A 50 -1.75 11.56 7.35
CA THR A 50 -1.85 11.45 5.89
C THR A 50 -0.49 11.57 5.22
N SER A 51 0.31 12.57 5.61
CA SER A 51 1.66 12.78 5.06
C SER A 51 2.59 11.61 5.37
N GLN A 52 2.55 11.10 6.61
CA GLN A 52 3.31 9.91 7.02
C GLN A 52 2.91 8.67 6.20
N CYS A 53 1.61 8.45 5.98
CA CYS A 53 1.10 7.37 5.14
C CYS A 53 1.65 7.45 3.71
N ILE A 54 1.61 8.63 3.08
CA ILE A 54 2.13 8.82 1.72
C ILE A 54 3.63 8.50 1.66
N VAL A 55 4.42 8.97 2.62
CA VAL A 55 5.85 8.69 2.71
C VAL A 55 6.11 7.18 2.90
N GLU A 56 5.36 6.53 3.80
CA GLU A 56 5.49 5.09 4.05
C GLU A 56 5.18 4.26 2.79
N ILE A 57 4.06 4.56 2.11
CA ILE A 57 3.66 3.87 0.88
C ILE A 57 4.70 4.09 -0.21
N ASN A 58 5.16 5.33 -0.41
CA ASN A 58 6.15 5.61 -1.44
C ASN A 58 7.48 4.87 -1.19
N ASN A 59 7.91 4.82 0.08
CA ASN A 59 9.10 4.06 0.48
C ASN A 59 8.93 2.54 0.25
N LYS A 60 7.76 1.98 0.57
CA LYS A 60 7.46 0.57 0.33
C LYS A 60 7.39 0.26 -1.16
N LEU A 61 6.66 1.06 -1.95
CA LEU A 61 6.56 0.90 -3.41
C LEU A 61 7.93 0.96 -4.07
N SER A 62 8.76 1.94 -3.71
CA SER A 62 10.11 2.09 -4.25
C SER A 62 10.97 0.86 -3.94
N LYS A 63 10.95 0.36 -2.70
CA LYS A 63 11.66 -0.87 -2.31
C LYS A 63 11.17 -2.11 -3.07
N HIS A 64 9.86 -2.22 -3.29
CA HIS A 64 9.27 -3.33 -4.05
C HIS A 64 9.57 -3.23 -5.55
N HIS A 65 9.69 -2.03 -6.11
CA HIS A 65 10.13 -1.85 -7.48
C HIS A 65 11.58 -2.30 -7.66
N THR A 66 12.50 -1.88 -6.78
CA THR A 66 13.93 -2.21 -6.88
C THR A 66 14.26 -3.68 -6.66
N ARG A 67 13.43 -4.43 -5.91
CA ARG A 67 13.66 -5.88 -5.66
C ARG A 67 13.26 -6.80 -6.82
N ASN A 68 12.47 -6.30 -7.77
CA ASN A 68 11.96 -7.06 -8.90
C ASN A 68 12.63 -6.68 -10.24
N VAL A 69 13.75 -5.95 -10.19
CA VAL A 69 14.66 -5.66 -11.31
C VAL A 69 15.94 -6.44 -11.09
#